data_AF-A0A1S1Q9U7-F1
#
_entry.id   AF-A0A1S1Q9U7-F1
#
_cell.length_a   1.000
_cell.length_b   1.000
_cell.length_c   1.000
_cell.angle_alpha   90.00
_cell.angle_beta   90.00
_cell.angle_gamma   90.00
#
_symmetry.space_group_name_H-M   'P 1'
#
loop_
_entity.id
_entity.type
_entity.pdbx_description
1 polymer ?
#
loop_
_entity_poly.entity_id
_entity_poly.type
_entity_poly.pdbx_seq_one_letter_code
_entity_poly.pdbx_strand_id
1 'polypeptide(L)' 'MALLGALSPTLLVIEVGTEGQAMALARAAHGRGRVVMAVPAGPGLAVRRHGGCHQLLHGGLAVPAVTVDDITARLTAG' A
#
# COMPACT_ATOMS: atom_id res chain seq x y z
N MET A 1 -9.90 12.68 2.82
CA MET A 1 -8.90 11.57 2.70
C MET A 1 -8.66 10.80 4.00
N ALA A 2 -8.73 11.42 5.19
CA ALA A 2 -8.58 10.69 6.47
C ALA A 2 -9.68 9.65 6.74
N LEU A 3 -10.89 9.86 6.22
CA LEU A 3 -12.02 8.95 6.40
C LEU A 3 -11.77 7.56 5.81
N LEU A 4 -11.21 7.48 4.59
CA LEU A 4 -10.92 6.20 3.93
C LEU A 4 -9.90 5.38 4.73
N GLY A 5 -8.83 6.02 5.23
CA GLY A 5 -7.84 5.33 6.06
C GLY A 5 -8.35 4.96 7.46
N ALA A 6 -9.39 5.63 7.95
CA ALA A 6 -10.01 5.33 9.24
C ALA A 6 -10.99 4.16 9.16
N LEU A 7 -11.79 4.12 8.07
CA LEU A 7 -12.84 3.13 7.85
C LEU A 7 -12.33 1.82 7.25
N SER A 8 -11.23 1.85 6.49
CA SER A 8 -10.67 0.65 5.88
C SER A 8 -9.74 -0.07 6.87
N PRO A 9 -10.00 -1.34 7.26
CA PRO A 9 -9.09 -2.12 8.08
C PRO A 9 -7.79 -2.47 7.34
N THR A 10 -7.89 -2.55 6.00
CA THR A 10 -6.79 -2.89 5.09
C THR A 10 -6.79 -1.93 3.90
N LEU A 11 -5.60 -1.53 3.44
CA LEU A 11 -5.42 -0.60 2.32
C LEU A 11 -4.46 -1.20 1.29
N LEU A 12 -4.90 -1.30 0.03
CA LEU A 12 -4.08 -1.72 -1.10
C LEU A 12 -3.64 -0.50 -1.91
N VAL A 13 -2.33 -0.38 -2.14
CA VAL A 13 -1.71 0.70 -2.90
C VAL A 13 -1.16 0.16 -4.22
N ILE A 14 -1.59 0.76 -5.34
CA ILE A 14 -1.18 0.40 -6.70
C ILE A 14 -0.70 1.67 -7.40
N GLU A 15 0.43 1.59 -8.11
CA GLU A 15 0.99 2.71 -8.91
C GLU A 15 1.11 4.05 -8.17
N VAL A 16 1.63 4.05 -6.95
CA VAL A 16 1.83 5.29 -6.19
C VAL A 16 3.24 5.85 -6.34
N GLY A 17 3.32 7.13 -6.70
CA GLY A 17 4.55 7.94 -6.68
C GLY A 17 5.04 8.22 -5.26
N THR A 18 6.24 8.77 -5.11
CA THR A 18 6.87 8.98 -3.78
C THR A 18 6.21 10.09 -2.95
N GLU A 19 5.39 10.92 -3.57
CA GLU A 19 4.76 12.09 -2.96
C GLU A 19 3.24 12.09 -3.20
N GLY A 20 2.55 13.02 -2.55
CA GLY A 20 1.12 13.22 -2.73
C GLY A 20 0.24 12.44 -1.77
N GLN A 21 -1.07 12.57 -1.99
CA GLN A 21 -2.08 12.17 -1.01
C GLN A 21 -2.14 10.65 -0.77
N ALA A 22 -1.82 9.83 -1.78
CA ALA A 22 -1.84 8.38 -1.64
C ALA A 22 -0.72 7.88 -0.71
N MET A 23 0.49 8.46 -0.79
CA MET A 23 1.58 8.17 0.15
C MET A 23 1.26 8.65 1.57
N ALA A 24 0.70 9.86 1.70
CA ALA A 24 0.28 10.38 2.99
C ALA A 24 -0.77 9.46 3.65
N LEU A 25 -1.72 8.96 2.86
CA LEU A 25 -2.74 8.02 3.33
C LEU A 25 -2.13 6.68 3.74
N ALA A 26 -1.24 6.09 2.94
CA ALA A 26 -0.57 4.83 3.27
C ALA A 26 0.22 4.92 4.58
N ARG A 27 1.02 5.99 4.76
CA ARG A 27 1.75 6.23 6.02
C ARG A 27 0.81 6.42 7.20
N ALA A 28 -0.28 7.17 7.01
CA ALA A 28 -1.25 7.41 8.06
C ALA A 28 -2.09 6.18 8.41
N ALA A 29 -2.30 5.25 7.47
CA ALA A 29 -2.94 3.95 7.72
C ALA A 29 -2.00 3.04 8.53
N HIS A 30 -0.73 2.95 8.13
CA HIS A 30 0.31 2.23 8.87
C HIS A 30 0.45 2.76 10.32
N GLY A 31 0.53 4.08 10.50
CA GLY A 31 0.60 4.70 11.83
C GLY A 31 -0.63 4.47 12.72
N ARG A 32 -1.75 4.00 12.15
CA ARG A 32 -2.96 3.57 12.86
C ARG A 32 -3.05 2.06 13.05
N GLY A 33 -1.98 1.31 12.75
CA GLY A 33 -1.96 -0.15 12.84
C GLY A 33 -2.80 -0.86 11.77
N ARG A 34 -3.14 -0.18 10.66
CA ARG A 34 -3.85 -0.82 9.54
C ARG A 34 -2.86 -1.57 8.65
N VAL A 35 -3.31 -2.67 8.05
CA VAL A 35 -2.51 -3.41 7.10
C VAL A 35 -2.42 -2.60 5.79
N VAL A 36 -1.20 -2.27 5.38
CA VAL A 36 -0.93 -1.63 4.09
C VAL A 36 -0.29 -2.66 3.19
N MET A 37 -0.90 -2.90 2.03
CA MET A 37 -0.38 -3.76 0.98
C MET A 37 0.07 -2.89 -0.18
N ALA A 38 1.21 -3.21 -0.79
CA ALA A 38 1.70 -2.50 -1.96
C ALA A 38 2.08 -3.49 -3.06
N VAL A 39 1.72 -3.15 -4.30
CA VAL A 39 2.12 -3.92 -5.48
C VAL A 39 3.57 -3.56 -5.84
N PRO A 40 4.51 -4.52 -5.82
CA PRO A 40 5.89 -4.27 -6.26
C PRO A 40 5.94 -3.87 -7.73
N ALA A 41 6.93 -3.07 -8.11
CA ALA A 41 7.17 -2.79 -9.53
C ALA A 41 7.59 -4.08 -10.24
N GLY A 42 6.81 -4.52 -11.22
CA GLY A 42 7.16 -5.62 -12.11
C GLY A 42 8.07 -5.17 -13.27
N PRO A 43 8.68 -6.12 -14.00
CA PRO A 43 9.44 -5.81 -15.20
C PRO A 43 8.57 -5.05 -16.21
N GLY A 44 9.02 -3.88 -16.65
CA GLY A 44 8.31 -3.04 -17.62
C GLY A 44 7.28 -2.06 -17.04
N LEU A 45 7.05 -2.07 -15.72
CA LEU A 45 6.24 -1.03 -15.08
C LEU A 45 7.04 0.27 -14.96
N ALA A 46 6.39 1.40 -15.30
CA ALA A 46 7.03 2.71 -15.27
C ALA A 46 7.52 3.02 -13.85
N VAL A 47 8.85 2.97 -13.65
CA VAL A 47 9.55 3.18 -12.37
C VAL A 47 9.05 4.42 -11.64
N ARG A 48 8.72 5.49 -12.37
CA ARG A 48 8.20 6.75 -11.80
C ARG A 48 6.85 6.61 -11.10
N ARG A 49 5.98 5.70 -11.55
CA ARG A 49 4.66 5.48 -10.95
C ARG A 49 4.70 4.53 -9.75
N HIS A 50 5.79 3.78 -9.54
CA HIS A 50 5.88 2.79 -8.47
C HIS A 50 6.88 3.16 -7.37
N GLY A 51 7.51 4.34 -7.46
CA GLY A 51 8.51 4.78 -6.49
C GLY A 51 7.99 4.82 -5.04
N GLY A 52 6.71 5.16 -4.85
CA GLY A 52 6.05 5.12 -3.55
C GLY A 52 5.85 3.69 -3.04
N CYS A 53 5.37 2.77 -3.89
CA CYS A 53 5.28 1.35 -3.52
C CYS A 53 6.64 0.78 -3.10
N HIS A 54 7.70 1.10 -3.86
CA HIS A 54 9.06 0.69 -3.52
C HIS A 54 9.49 1.23 -2.14
N GLN A 55 9.24 2.50 -1.84
CA GLN A 55 9.56 3.10 -0.54
C GLN A 55 8.76 2.47 0.60
N LEU A 56 7.47 2.20 0.41
CA LEU A 56 6.63 1.60 1.45
C LEU A 56 7.13 0.18 1.80
N LEU A 57 7.49 -0.61 0.79
CA LEU A 57 7.99 -1.97 0.97
C LEU A 57 9.37 -1.97 1.65
N HIS A 58 10.32 -1.17 1.15
CA HIS A 58 11.68 -1.10 1.72
C HIS A 58 11.70 -0.47 3.11
N GLY A 59 10.78 0.44 3.40
CA GLY A 59 10.65 1.07 4.72
C GLY A 59 9.90 0.22 5.74
N GLY A 60 9.44 -1.00 5.40
CA GLY A 60 8.65 -1.86 6.28
C GLY A 60 7.26 -1.31 6.61
N LEU A 61 6.78 -0.33 5.83
CA LEU A 61 5.48 0.33 6.04
C LEU A 61 4.35 -0.42 5.33
N ALA A 62 4.67 -1.27 4.36
CA ALA A 62 3.73 -2.12 3.65
C ALA A 62 4.27 -3.54 3.45
N VAL A 63 3.35 -4.47 3.25
CA VAL A 63 3.66 -5.85 2.83
C VAL A 63 3.41 -6.02 1.32
N PRO A 64 4.16 -6.91 0.63
CA PRO A 64 3.97 -7.12 -0.79
C PRO A 64 2.64 -7.82 -1.08
N ALA A 65 1.92 -7.33 -2.09
CA ALA A 65 0.78 -8.01 -2.71
C ALA A 65 1.11 -8.28 -4.17
N VAL A 66 1.54 -9.51 -4.47
CA VAL A 66 1.96 -9.94 -5.82
C VAL A 66 0.86 -10.74 -6.50
N THR A 67 0.06 -11.44 -5.70
CA THR A 67 -1.04 -12.29 -6.13
C THR A 67 -2.35 -11.88 -5.46
N VAL A 68 -3.47 -12.38 -5.99
CA VAL A 68 -4.78 -12.23 -5.32
C VAL A 68 -4.77 -12.93 -3.96
N ASP A 69 -4.08 -14.07 -3.83
CA ASP A 69 -3.97 -14.80 -2.58
C ASP A 69 -3.23 -14.01 -1.49
N ASP A 70 -2.23 -13.21 -1.88
CA ASP A 70 -1.56 -12.30 -0.94
C ASP A 70 -2.51 -11.25 -0.35
N ILE A 71 -3.47 -10.79 -1.15
CA ILE A 71 -4.47 -9.81 -0.76
C ILE A 71 -5.48 -10.49 0.16
N THR A 72 -6.08 -11.60 -0.27
CA THR A 72 -7.15 -12.28 0.46
C THR A 72 -6.68 -12.86 1.79
N ALA A 73 -5.45 -13.36 1.88
CA ALA A 73 -4.85 -13.82 3.14
C ALA A 73 -4.71 -12.72 4.21
N ARG A 74 -4.77 -11.45 3.81
CA ARG A 74 -4.58 -10.26 4.66
C ARG A 74 -5.84 -9.43 4.82
N LEU A 75 -6.91 -9.80 4.13
CA LEU A 75 -8.24 -9.35 4.44
C LEU A 75 -8.70 -10.16 5.66
N THR A 76 -8.66 -9.55 6.85
CA THR A 76 -9.34 -10.15 8.00
C THR A 76 -10.81 -10.32 7.62
N ALA A 77 -11.33 -11.55 7.72
CA ALA A 77 -12.77 -11.74 7.77
C ALA A 77 -13.28 -10.85 8.91
N GLY A 78 -14.13 -9.88 8.56
CA GLY A 78 -14.82 -9.05 9.55
C GLY A 78 -15.69 -9.91 10.45
#